data_AF-A0A2M7UQI3-F1
#
_entry.id   AF-A0A2M7UQI3-F1
#
_cell.length_a   1.000
_cell.length_b   1.000
_cell.length_c   1.000
_cell.angle_alpha   90.00
_cell.angle_beta   90.00
_cell.angle_gamma   90.00
#
_symmetry.space_group_name_H-M   'P 1'
#
loop_
_entity.id
_entity.type
_entity.pdbx_description
1 polymer ?
#
loop_
_entity_poly.entity_id
_entity_poly.type
_entity_poly.pdbx_seq_one_letter_code
_entity_poly.pdbx_strand_id
1 'polypeptide(L)'
;MFKFKFFVLAVIVPVLFSACSFSFSLGDSEGEKDLGDKVVETEVAQRPEVKEEEAKPIAEVKNYQVEVNSVLVDNTGIGFNYEGEMVSDRDFSTAWCSEKGLGGKISYVFSTPVKASGFGIVPGFARDEAIFKQNNRVHGMQMYFDDVKGNVVTLEDKYGMQFVDFDGEKTFKKITLEVEELYSGSKYDDTCISEWDFVSDYVQNKDAVAAKGYYENYKKKDALKPYDIVGEISVSDVTTSACNNPEKASGLVLEENGVKKYPGWKRLYVAANVNEFGSISDVVDLELYYKGWDGQWYISDSALSSPVVKACNGGLYSNFEVYTGYYDSEYLMKFYNKGKLVGSKEIVVYY
;
A
#
# COMPACT_ATOMS: atom_id res chain seq x y z
N MET A 1 -0.66 -17.14 -67.61
CA MET A 1 -1.42 -17.50 -66.39
C MET A 1 -1.44 -16.30 -65.45
N PHE A 2 -2.57 -16.11 -64.79
CA PHE A 2 -3.19 -14.86 -64.31
C PHE A 2 -2.35 -13.91 -63.43
N LYS A 3 -2.43 -12.61 -63.76
CA LYS A 3 -2.23 -11.47 -62.85
C LYS A 3 -3.55 -11.21 -62.11
N PHE A 4 -3.54 -11.06 -60.78
CA PHE A 4 -4.69 -10.55 -60.02
C PHE A 4 -4.42 -9.15 -59.50
N LYS A 5 -5.28 -8.21 -59.89
CA LYS A 5 -5.41 -6.85 -59.34
C LYS A 5 -6.34 -6.94 -58.12
N PHE A 6 -5.97 -6.33 -57.00
CA PHE A 6 -6.92 -6.05 -55.92
C PHE A 6 -7.64 -4.73 -56.20
N PHE A 7 -8.98 -4.78 -56.18
CA PHE A 7 -9.88 -3.64 -56.27
C PHE A 7 -10.19 -3.14 -54.85
N VAL A 8 -10.13 -1.82 -54.67
CA VAL A 8 -10.63 -1.09 -53.50
C VAL A 8 -12.15 -0.98 -53.61
N LEU A 9 -12.88 -1.33 -52.56
CA LEU A 9 -14.32 -1.05 -52.44
C LEU A 9 -14.55 -0.24 -51.16
N ALA A 10 -14.80 1.06 -51.32
CA ALA A 10 -15.27 1.94 -50.25
C ALA A 10 -16.80 1.82 -50.18
N VAL A 11 -17.33 1.42 -49.03
CA VAL A 11 -18.77 1.42 -48.73
C VAL A 11 -19.07 2.66 -47.89
N ILE A 12 -19.83 3.59 -48.47
CA ILE A 12 -20.38 4.77 -47.79
C ILE A 12 -21.74 4.38 -47.22
N VAL A 13 -21.92 4.47 -45.91
CA VAL A 13 -23.22 4.31 -45.22
C VAL A 13 -23.71 5.70 -44.79
N PRO A 14 -24.91 6.16 -45.20
CA PRO A 14 -25.48 7.41 -44.72
C PRO A 14 -26.20 7.19 -43.38
N VAL A 15 -25.81 7.96 -42.35
CA VAL A 15 -26.56 8.06 -41.08
C VAL A 15 -27.57 9.20 -41.21
N LEU A 16 -28.85 8.85 -41.12
CA LEU A 16 -29.99 9.76 -41.08
C LEU A 16 -30.09 10.45 -39.70
N PHE A 17 -30.02 11.77 -39.67
CA PHE A 17 -30.40 12.59 -38.52
C PHE A 17 -31.93 12.74 -38.48
N SER A 18 -32.56 12.17 -37.46
CA SER A 18 -33.98 12.39 -37.14
C SER A 18 -34.09 13.60 -36.20
N ALA A 19 -34.40 14.77 -36.75
CA ALA A 19 -34.79 15.95 -35.97
C ALA A 19 -36.27 15.83 -35.59
N CYS A 20 -36.55 15.72 -34.29
CA CYS A 20 -37.89 15.72 -33.74
C CYS A 20 -38.37 17.17 -33.61
N SER A 21 -39.26 17.60 -34.48
CA SER A 21 -39.91 18.91 -34.44
C SER A 21 -41.16 18.82 -33.54
N PHE A 22 -41.14 19.47 -32.39
CA PHE A 22 -42.34 19.70 -31.59
C PHE A 22 -43.12 20.87 -32.19
N SER A 23 -44.28 20.58 -32.77
CA SER A 23 -45.26 21.57 -33.21
C SER A 23 -46.06 22.06 -32.01
N PHE A 24 -46.08 23.38 -31.77
CA PHE A 24 -47.04 24.02 -30.88
C PHE A 24 -48.02 24.87 -31.70
N SER A 25 -49.31 24.66 -31.44
CA SER A 25 -50.46 25.21 -32.15
C SER A 25 -50.59 26.71 -31.94
N LEU A 26 -50.84 27.45 -33.01
CA LEU A 26 -51.39 28.81 -32.99
C LEU A 26 -52.88 28.75 -32.67
N GLY A 27 -53.33 29.64 -31.78
CA GLY A 27 -54.74 29.96 -31.55
C GLY A 27 -54.85 31.49 -31.44
N ASP A 28 -55.65 32.08 -32.31
CA ASP A 28 -55.94 33.51 -32.36
C ASP A 28 -56.95 33.92 -31.29
N SER A 29 -56.76 35.08 -30.64
CA SER A 29 -57.84 36.04 -30.39
C SER A 29 -57.29 37.43 -30.01
N GLU A 30 -57.92 38.44 -30.58
CA GLU A 30 -57.62 39.88 -30.59
C GLU A 30 -57.64 40.59 -29.22
N GLY A 31 -56.96 41.73 -29.13
CA GLY A 31 -57.08 42.67 -28.01
C GLY A 31 -56.02 43.77 -27.98
N GLU A 32 -56.25 44.85 -28.69
CA GLU A 32 -55.47 46.10 -28.77
C GLU A 32 -55.34 46.83 -27.41
N LYS A 33 -54.13 47.30 -27.06
CA LYS A 33 -53.88 48.62 -26.42
C LYS A 33 -52.39 49.00 -26.33
N ASP A 34 -52.18 50.26 -26.67
CA ASP A 34 -50.94 51.04 -26.83
C ASP A 34 -50.36 51.56 -25.50
N LEU A 35 -49.11 52.06 -25.59
CA LEU A 35 -48.31 52.90 -24.69
C LEU A 35 -47.38 52.25 -23.64
N GLY A 36 -46.08 52.41 -23.87
CA GLY A 36 -45.09 52.57 -22.81
C GLY A 36 -43.67 52.15 -23.18
N ASP A 37 -42.94 53.02 -23.89
CA ASP A 37 -41.49 52.92 -24.05
C ASP A 37 -40.79 52.86 -22.68
N LYS A 38 -40.24 51.70 -22.35
CA LYS A 38 -39.19 51.56 -21.33
C LYS A 38 -38.13 50.62 -21.89
N VAL A 39 -37.09 51.24 -22.44
CA VAL A 39 -35.80 50.57 -22.66
C VAL A 39 -35.29 50.17 -21.29
N VAL A 40 -35.47 48.90 -20.95
CA VAL A 40 -34.72 48.27 -19.86
C VAL A 40 -33.38 47.89 -20.47
N GLU A 41 -32.38 48.74 -20.30
CA GLU A 41 -30.98 48.33 -20.47
C GLU A 41 -30.75 47.16 -19.51
N THR A 42 -30.75 45.96 -20.09
CA THR A 42 -30.32 44.77 -19.39
C THR A 42 -28.80 44.87 -19.35
N GLU A 43 -28.24 45.24 -18.19
CA GLU A 43 -26.82 45.06 -17.94
C GLU A 43 -26.48 43.60 -18.19
N VAL A 44 -25.77 43.34 -19.30
CA VAL A 44 -25.13 42.06 -19.54
C VAL A 44 -24.05 41.93 -18.49
N ALA A 45 -24.39 41.30 -17.37
CA ALA A 45 -23.42 40.92 -16.35
C ALA A 45 -22.34 40.09 -17.06
N GLN A 46 -21.14 40.65 -17.18
CA GLN A 46 -19.98 39.92 -17.68
C GLN A 46 -19.81 38.69 -16.80
N ARG A 47 -20.00 37.52 -17.40
CA ARG A 47 -19.67 36.23 -16.78
C ARG A 47 -18.22 36.34 -16.32
N PRO A 48 -17.90 36.12 -15.03
CA PRO A 48 -16.53 36.19 -14.56
C PRO A 48 -15.70 35.22 -15.40
N GLU A 49 -14.68 35.77 -16.06
CA GLU A 49 -13.68 35.01 -16.80
C GLU A 49 -13.00 34.09 -15.78
N VAL A 50 -13.28 32.78 -15.87
CA VAL A 50 -12.61 31.78 -15.05
C VAL A 50 -11.16 31.79 -15.53
N LYS A 51 -10.27 32.41 -14.75
CA LYS A 51 -8.83 32.35 -15.01
C LYS A 51 -8.44 30.87 -14.98
N GLU A 52 -8.07 30.36 -16.14
CA GLU A 52 -7.51 29.03 -16.28
C GLU A 52 -6.27 28.95 -15.38
N GLU A 53 -6.27 28.00 -14.45
CA GLU A 53 -5.18 27.86 -13.49
C GLU A 53 -3.92 27.44 -14.23
N GLU A 54 -2.88 28.28 -14.20
CA GLU A 54 -1.65 28.05 -14.96
C GLU A 54 -0.96 26.75 -14.52
N ALA A 55 -0.65 25.90 -15.50
CA ALA A 55 -0.03 24.61 -15.25
C ALA A 55 1.44 24.76 -14.83
N LYS A 56 1.81 24.14 -13.70
CA LYS A 56 3.16 24.21 -13.14
C LYS A 56 4.03 23.03 -13.59
N PRO A 57 5.35 23.17 -13.68
CA PRO A 57 6.24 22.01 -13.83
C PRO A 57 6.01 21.02 -12.68
N ILE A 58 5.93 19.71 -12.96
CA ILE A 58 5.62 18.71 -11.94
C ILE A 58 6.63 18.70 -10.78
N ALA A 59 7.88 19.08 -11.04
CA ALA A 59 8.92 19.20 -10.03
C ALA A 59 8.65 20.28 -8.97
N GLU A 60 7.78 21.25 -9.25
CA GLU A 60 7.42 22.34 -8.34
C GLU A 60 6.18 22.02 -7.47
N VAL A 61 5.48 20.93 -7.78
CA VAL A 61 4.24 20.58 -7.09
C VAL A 61 4.53 19.66 -5.91
N LYS A 62 4.10 20.11 -4.72
CA LYS A 62 4.27 19.36 -3.46
C LYS A 62 2.97 18.73 -2.96
N ASN A 63 1.83 19.18 -3.48
CA ASN A 63 0.51 18.79 -3.00
C ASN A 63 -0.18 17.94 -4.06
N TYR A 64 -0.27 16.65 -3.79
CA TYR A 64 -1.03 15.69 -4.55
C TYR A 64 -1.71 14.71 -3.59
N GLN A 65 -2.68 13.98 -4.10
CA GLN A 65 -3.29 12.83 -3.44
C GLN A 65 -3.06 11.60 -4.31
N VAL A 66 -2.89 10.45 -3.67
CA VAL A 66 -2.88 9.16 -4.36
C VAL A 66 -4.22 8.49 -4.10
N GLU A 67 -4.93 8.16 -5.17
CA GLU A 67 -6.21 7.45 -5.10
C GLU A 67 -6.06 6.05 -5.68
N VAL A 68 -6.58 5.05 -4.97
CA VAL A 68 -6.55 3.64 -5.39
C VAL A 68 -7.94 3.03 -5.34
N ASN A 69 -8.20 2.07 -6.22
CA ASN A 69 -9.49 1.37 -6.26
C ASN A 69 -9.62 0.23 -5.23
N SER A 70 -8.49 -0.25 -4.70
CA SER A 70 -8.43 -1.31 -3.70
C SER A 70 -7.09 -1.28 -2.97
N VAL A 71 -7.07 -1.84 -1.76
CA VAL A 71 -5.90 -1.95 -0.90
C VAL A 71 -5.92 -3.33 -0.25
N LEU A 72 -4.82 -4.06 -0.36
CA LEU A 72 -4.64 -5.34 0.31
C LEU A 72 -4.64 -5.14 1.83
N VAL A 73 -5.45 -5.91 2.55
CA VAL A 73 -5.40 -5.96 4.02
C VAL A 73 -4.28 -6.89 4.46
N ASP A 74 -3.37 -6.39 5.31
CA ASP A 74 -2.33 -7.22 5.90
C ASP A 74 -2.93 -8.23 6.88
N ASN A 75 -2.92 -9.50 6.49
CA ASN A 75 -3.33 -10.61 7.34
C ASN A 75 -2.14 -11.36 7.96
N THR A 76 -0.91 -10.89 7.74
CA THR A 76 0.31 -11.50 8.30
C THR A 76 0.55 -11.10 9.75
N GLY A 77 -0.02 -9.98 10.20
CA GLY A 77 0.22 -9.41 11.52
C GLY A 77 1.60 -8.76 11.67
N ILE A 78 2.34 -8.60 10.57
CA ILE A 78 3.66 -7.96 10.54
C ILE A 78 3.51 -6.42 10.54
N GLY A 79 2.34 -5.90 10.14
CA GLY A 79 2.07 -4.46 10.09
C GLY A 79 2.49 -3.84 8.77
N PHE A 80 2.47 -4.62 7.69
CA PHE A 80 2.65 -4.04 6.36
C PHE A 80 1.49 -3.09 6.05
N ASN A 81 1.84 -1.91 5.56
CA ASN A 81 0.88 -0.97 5.00
C ASN A 81 0.93 -1.08 3.47
N TYR A 82 -0.22 -1.31 2.85
CA TYR A 82 -0.35 -1.46 1.39
C TYR A 82 -1.14 -0.33 0.73
N GLU A 83 -1.33 0.79 1.43
CA GLU A 83 -2.07 1.96 0.95
C GLU A 83 -1.39 2.62 -0.26
N GLY A 84 -2.17 3.41 -1.02
CA GLY A 84 -1.70 4.03 -2.25
C GLY A 84 -0.47 4.93 -2.07
N GLU A 85 -0.34 5.59 -0.93
CA GLU A 85 0.77 6.51 -0.62
C GLU A 85 2.14 5.82 -0.65
N MET A 86 2.19 4.50 -0.46
CA MET A 86 3.43 3.72 -0.47
C MET A 86 4.14 3.79 -1.81
N VAL A 87 3.45 4.11 -2.93
CA VAL A 87 4.14 4.30 -4.22
C VAL A 87 4.96 5.58 -4.31
N SER A 88 4.90 6.45 -3.31
CA SER A 88 5.47 7.81 -3.38
C SER A 88 6.43 8.12 -2.24
N ASP A 89 6.77 7.13 -1.40
CA ASP A 89 7.57 7.30 -0.20
C ASP A 89 9.09 7.14 -0.45
N ARG A 90 9.49 6.77 -1.67
CA ARG A 90 10.86 6.52 -2.13
C ARG A 90 11.53 5.35 -1.42
N ASP A 91 10.75 4.42 -0.88
CA ASP A 91 11.17 3.20 -0.24
C ASP A 91 10.75 1.97 -1.05
N PHE A 92 11.69 1.36 -1.77
CA PHE A 92 11.39 0.16 -2.58
C PHE A 92 10.92 -1.04 -1.75
N SER A 93 11.01 -0.96 -0.41
CA SER A 93 10.54 -2.00 0.51
C SER A 93 9.10 -1.88 0.98
N THR A 94 8.43 -0.79 0.65
CA THR A 94 6.98 -0.65 0.76
C THR A 94 6.36 -0.82 -0.63
N ALA A 95 5.05 -1.01 -0.68
CA ALA A 95 4.32 -1.06 -1.94
C ALA A 95 2.84 -0.78 -1.70
N TRP A 96 2.20 -0.14 -2.67
CA TRP A 96 0.76 -0.33 -2.83
C TRP A 96 0.53 -1.73 -3.38
N CYS A 97 -0.40 -2.47 -2.80
CA CYS A 97 -0.85 -3.75 -3.34
C CYS A 97 -2.37 -3.74 -3.46
N SER A 98 -2.88 -4.07 -4.64
CA SER A 98 -4.31 -4.24 -4.87
C SER A 98 -4.79 -5.57 -4.29
N GLU A 99 -6.08 -5.67 -4.00
CA GLU A 99 -6.68 -6.98 -3.76
C GLU A 99 -6.61 -7.83 -5.04
N LYS A 100 -6.21 -9.10 -4.91
CA LYS A 100 -6.20 -10.22 -5.89
C LYS A 100 -6.40 -9.89 -7.38
N GLY A 101 -5.45 -10.31 -8.21
CA GLY A 101 -5.57 -10.43 -9.66
C GLY A 101 -5.18 -9.16 -10.44
N LEU A 102 -5.71 -9.05 -11.66
CA LEU A 102 -5.39 -8.01 -12.66
C LEU A 102 -5.94 -6.60 -12.33
N GLY A 103 -6.74 -6.45 -11.28
CA GLY A 103 -7.63 -5.31 -11.07
C GLY A 103 -7.09 -4.16 -10.22
N GLY A 104 -5.96 -3.56 -10.59
CA GLY A 104 -5.40 -2.39 -9.90
C GLY A 104 -5.59 -1.09 -10.69
N LYS A 105 -6.20 -0.07 -10.09
CA LYS A 105 -6.17 1.32 -10.58
C LYS A 105 -5.56 2.23 -9.52
N ILE A 106 -4.57 3.00 -9.91
CA ILE A 106 -3.91 4.00 -9.06
C ILE A 106 -3.84 5.34 -9.79
N SER A 107 -4.10 6.43 -9.07
CA SER A 107 -4.12 7.77 -9.63
C SER A 107 -3.32 8.74 -8.79
N TYR A 108 -2.57 9.64 -9.43
CA TYR A 108 -2.16 10.90 -8.82
C TYR A 108 -3.18 11.98 -9.16
N VAL A 109 -3.68 12.67 -8.14
CA VAL A 109 -4.57 13.83 -8.27
C VAL A 109 -3.84 15.06 -7.73
N PHE A 110 -3.53 16.00 -8.61
CA PHE A 110 -2.79 17.22 -8.28
C PHE A 110 -3.76 18.35 -7.92
N SER A 111 -3.36 19.21 -6.98
CA SER A 111 -4.20 20.36 -6.59
C SER A 111 -4.36 21.39 -7.73
N THR A 112 -3.36 21.49 -8.60
CA THR A 112 -3.28 22.40 -9.75
C THR A 112 -2.88 21.60 -10.99
N PRO A 113 -3.19 22.04 -12.22
CA PRO A 113 -2.65 21.41 -13.42
C PRO A 113 -1.12 21.37 -13.40
N VAL A 114 -0.54 20.27 -13.88
CA VAL A 114 0.91 20.04 -13.93
C VAL A 114 1.37 19.71 -15.34
N LYS A 115 2.65 19.96 -15.60
CA LYS A 115 3.34 19.58 -16.83
C LYS A 115 4.41 18.54 -16.52
N ALA A 116 4.35 17.41 -17.23
CA ALA A 116 5.33 16.33 -17.11
C ALA A 116 5.57 15.66 -18.47
N SER A 117 6.75 15.09 -18.65
CA SER A 117 7.14 14.36 -19.86
C SER A 117 7.27 12.85 -19.65
N GLY A 118 7.09 12.36 -18.42
CA GLY A 118 7.25 10.95 -18.07
C GLY A 118 7.29 10.74 -16.56
N PHE A 119 7.54 9.49 -16.14
CA PHE A 119 7.70 9.10 -14.74
C PHE A 119 8.62 7.87 -14.59
N GLY A 120 9.09 7.66 -13.36
CA GLY A 120 9.73 6.42 -12.93
C GLY A 120 8.73 5.52 -12.20
N ILE A 121 8.84 4.20 -12.37
CA ILE A 121 7.97 3.22 -11.71
C ILE A 121 8.77 1.97 -11.30
N VAL A 122 8.44 1.38 -10.16
CA VAL A 122 8.91 0.05 -9.75
C VAL A 122 7.71 -0.91 -9.78
N PRO A 123 7.52 -1.69 -10.86
CA PRO A 123 6.27 -2.41 -11.15
C PRO A 123 6.16 -3.78 -10.46
N GLY A 124 6.33 -3.81 -9.15
CA GLY A 124 6.21 -5.00 -8.33
C GLY A 124 6.61 -4.69 -6.89
N PHE A 125 6.39 -5.65 -5.98
CA PHE A 125 6.79 -5.49 -4.58
C PHE A 125 8.30 -5.70 -4.43
N ALA A 126 9.07 -4.61 -4.46
CA ALA A 126 10.52 -4.62 -4.63
C ALA A 126 11.32 -4.67 -3.33
N ARG A 127 10.74 -5.12 -2.21
CA ARG A 127 11.44 -5.29 -0.93
C ARG A 127 12.72 -6.10 -1.08
N ASP A 128 12.60 -7.22 -1.78
CA ASP A 128 13.69 -8.10 -2.16
C ASP A 128 13.30 -8.88 -3.43
N GLU A 129 14.29 -9.47 -4.11
CA GLU A 129 14.04 -10.20 -5.36
C GLU A 129 13.12 -11.42 -5.19
N ALA A 130 13.08 -12.02 -4.00
CA ALA A 130 12.25 -13.19 -3.75
C ALA A 130 10.78 -12.78 -3.68
N ILE A 131 10.44 -11.76 -2.90
CA ILE A 131 9.08 -11.20 -2.83
C ILE A 131 8.63 -10.65 -4.18
N PHE A 132 9.52 -9.97 -4.89
CA PHE A 132 9.22 -9.45 -6.22
C PHE A 132 8.74 -10.56 -7.16
N LYS A 133 9.40 -11.73 -7.15
CA LYS A 133 9.01 -12.89 -7.97
C LYS A 133 7.82 -13.67 -7.41
N GLN A 134 7.60 -13.61 -6.10
CA GLN A 134 6.48 -14.29 -5.46
C GLN A 134 5.14 -13.61 -5.72
N ASN A 135 5.13 -12.28 -5.94
CA ASN A 135 3.94 -11.48 -6.25
C ASN A 135 3.76 -11.28 -7.76
N ASN A 136 2.55 -10.90 -8.16
CA ASN A 136 2.32 -10.43 -9.51
C ASN A 136 3.10 -9.13 -9.75
N ARG A 137 3.72 -9.02 -10.93
CA ARG A 137 4.41 -7.81 -11.38
C ARG A 137 3.68 -7.23 -12.56
N VAL A 138 3.63 -5.92 -12.65
CA VAL A 138 2.87 -5.24 -13.71
C VAL A 138 3.61 -5.38 -15.04
N HIS A 139 2.93 -5.94 -16.04
CA HIS A 139 3.44 -6.05 -17.41
C HIS A 139 2.89 -4.94 -18.30
N GLY A 140 1.58 -4.69 -18.25
CA GLY A 140 0.90 -3.74 -19.12
C GLY A 140 -0.04 -2.84 -18.32
N MET A 141 -0.05 -1.54 -18.64
CA MET A 141 -0.97 -0.58 -18.06
C MET A 141 -1.55 0.35 -19.11
N GLN A 142 -2.83 0.68 -18.97
CA GLN A 142 -3.46 1.78 -19.68
C GLN A 142 -3.35 3.07 -18.87
N MET A 143 -2.83 4.12 -19.49
CA MET A 143 -2.78 5.46 -18.88
C MET A 143 -4.02 6.28 -19.22
N TYR A 144 -4.46 7.12 -18.29
CA TYR A 144 -5.47 8.15 -18.52
C TYR A 144 -4.97 9.50 -18.00
N PHE A 145 -5.18 10.56 -18.77
CA PHE A 145 -4.89 11.94 -18.37
C PHE A 145 -6.23 12.69 -18.27
N ASP A 146 -6.57 13.20 -17.09
CA ASP A 146 -7.88 13.82 -16.81
C ASP A 146 -9.05 12.95 -17.31
N ASP A 147 -8.97 11.65 -17.01
CA ASP A 147 -9.91 10.60 -17.42
C ASP A 147 -10.02 10.37 -18.95
N VAL A 148 -9.18 11.03 -19.75
CA VAL A 148 -9.04 10.78 -21.19
C VAL A 148 -8.01 9.69 -21.44
N LYS A 149 -8.42 8.66 -22.19
CA LYS A 149 -7.58 7.50 -22.52
C LYS A 149 -6.31 7.92 -23.29
N GLY A 150 -5.15 7.56 -22.73
CA GLY A 150 -3.83 7.80 -23.30
C GLY A 150 -3.19 6.54 -23.89
N ASN A 151 -1.86 6.49 -23.85
CA ASN A 151 -1.08 5.36 -24.35
C ASN A 151 -1.11 4.17 -23.38
N VAL A 152 -0.95 2.97 -23.94
CA VAL A 152 -0.63 1.76 -23.18
C VAL A 152 0.89 1.74 -22.93
N VAL A 153 1.28 1.35 -21.73
CA VAL A 153 2.67 1.19 -21.30
C VAL A 153 2.94 -0.29 -21.11
N THR A 154 4.03 -0.78 -21.69
CA THR A 154 4.56 -2.12 -21.43
C THR A 154 5.86 -2.02 -20.63
N LEU A 155 5.98 -2.83 -19.59
CA LEU A 155 7.10 -2.86 -18.66
C LEU A 155 7.82 -4.22 -18.74
N GLU A 156 9.13 -4.20 -18.50
CA GLU A 156 9.94 -5.41 -18.45
C GLU A 156 9.73 -6.15 -17.12
N ASP A 157 9.88 -7.47 -17.11
CA ASP A 157 9.97 -8.26 -15.86
C ASP A 157 11.34 -8.04 -15.20
N LYS A 158 11.56 -6.83 -14.69
CA LYS A 158 12.83 -6.37 -14.16
C LYS A 158 12.66 -5.80 -12.76
N TYR A 159 13.45 -6.33 -11.83
CA TYR A 159 13.55 -5.83 -10.47
C TYR A 159 14.21 -4.43 -10.44
N GLY A 160 13.46 -3.45 -9.95
CA GLY A 160 13.91 -2.06 -9.79
C GLY A 160 13.17 -1.07 -10.69
N MET A 161 13.64 0.17 -10.68
CA MET A 161 12.96 1.28 -11.35
C MET A 161 13.12 1.19 -12.87
N GLN A 162 12.00 1.45 -13.56
CA GLN A 162 11.87 1.62 -15.00
C GLN A 162 11.32 3.02 -15.28
N PHE A 163 11.55 3.55 -16.48
CA PHE A 163 11.16 4.90 -16.85
C PHE A 163 10.20 4.86 -18.03
N VAL A 164 9.11 5.62 -17.92
CA VAL A 164 8.06 5.72 -18.93
C VAL A 164 8.08 7.14 -19.46
N ASP A 165 8.24 7.27 -20.77
CA ASP A 165 8.14 8.54 -21.48
C ASP A 165 6.73 8.76 -22.03
N PHE A 166 6.27 10.00 -21.93
CA PHE A 166 5.08 10.45 -22.63
C PHE A 166 5.43 10.85 -24.06
N ASP A 167 4.41 10.89 -24.92
CA ASP A 167 4.53 11.52 -26.24
C ASP A 167 4.54 13.05 -26.09
N GLY A 168 5.73 13.57 -25.76
CA GLY A 168 5.96 14.97 -25.41
C GLY A 168 5.49 15.34 -24.00
N GLU A 169 5.62 16.63 -23.67
CA GLU A 169 5.10 17.16 -22.43
C GLU A 169 3.55 17.12 -22.44
N LYS A 170 2.96 16.61 -21.35
CA LYS A 170 1.52 16.56 -21.14
C LYS A 170 1.15 17.49 -20.00
N THR A 171 0.03 18.21 -20.18
CA THR A 171 -0.62 18.98 -19.12
C THR A 171 -1.80 18.18 -18.59
N PHE A 172 -1.89 17.97 -17.28
CA PHE A 172 -3.00 17.25 -16.66
C PHE A 172 -3.16 17.62 -15.17
N LYS A 173 -4.34 17.39 -14.59
CA LYS A 173 -4.59 17.50 -13.15
C LYS A 173 -4.69 16.12 -12.49
N LYS A 174 -5.02 15.08 -13.26
CA LYS A 174 -5.06 13.69 -12.82
C LYS A 174 -4.38 12.80 -13.84
N ILE A 175 -3.57 11.87 -13.35
CA ILE A 175 -3.07 10.74 -14.14
C ILE A 175 -3.46 9.45 -13.45
N THR A 176 -4.04 8.51 -14.21
CA THR A 176 -4.45 7.19 -13.73
C THR A 176 -3.69 6.12 -14.48
N LEU A 177 -3.17 5.13 -13.77
CA LEU A 177 -2.66 3.87 -14.31
C LEU A 177 -3.66 2.76 -13.98
N GLU A 178 -4.18 2.10 -15.01
CA GLU A 178 -5.00 0.90 -14.89
C GLU A 178 -4.19 -0.30 -15.36
N VAL A 179 -3.99 -1.28 -14.47
CA VAL A 179 -3.27 -2.51 -14.79
C VAL A 179 -4.11 -3.36 -15.74
N GLU A 180 -3.51 -3.75 -16.86
CA GLU A 180 -4.17 -4.56 -17.91
C GLU A 180 -3.52 -5.94 -18.07
N GLU A 181 -2.22 -6.06 -17.74
CA GLU A 181 -1.46 -7.31 -17.90
C GLU A 181 -0.45 -7.50 -16.77
N LEU A 182 -0.18 -8.76 -16.41
CA LEU A 182 0.72 -9.15 -15.33
C LEU A 182 1.73 -10.20 -15.77
N TYR A 183 2.92 -10.14 -15.17
CA TYR A 183 3.76 -11.31 -14.98
C TYR A 183 3.32 -12.03 -13.70
N SER A 184 2.78 -13.23 -13.84
CA SER A 184 2.26 -14.00 -12.69
C SER A 184 3.34 -14.25 -11.63
N GLY A 185 2.99 -14.01 -10.37
CA GLY A 185 3.81 -14.38 -9.23
C GLY A 185 3.85 -15.88 -9.01
N SER A 186 4.87 -16.35 -8.28
CA SER A 186 5.00 -17.77 -7.96
C SER A 186 4.19 -18.21 -6.73
N LYS A 187 3.63 -17.28 -5.94
CA LYS A 187 2.99 -17.59 -4.66
C LYS A 187 1.76 -16.76 -4.34
N TYR A 188 1.87 -15.44 -4.48
CA TYR A 188 0.82 -14.49 -4.15
C TYR A 188 0.14 -14.00 -5.43
N ASP A 189 -1.18 -13.83 -5.35
CA ASP A 189 -2.00 -13.34 -6.46
C ASP A 189 -2.21 -11.81 -6.38
N ASP A 190 -1.50 -11.15 -5.47
CA ASP A 190 -1.59 -9.71 -5.25
C ASP A 190 -0.74 -8.98 -6.29
N THR A 191 -1.26 -7.87 -6.82
CA THR A 191 -0.55 -7.00 -7.76
C THR A 191 -0.04 -5.79 -7.02
N CYS A 192 1.26 -5.54 -7.09
CA CYS A 192 1.91 -4.48 -6.31
C CYS A 192 2.72 -3.52 -7.18
N ILE A 193 2.83 -2.28 -6.72
CA ILE A 193 3.73 -1.25 -7.25
C ILE A 193 4.47 -0.65 -6.06
N SER A 194 5.80 -0.75 -6.05
CA SER A 194 6.62 -0.20 -4.97
C SER A 194 6.84 1.30 -5.11
N GLU A 195 6.95 1.81 -6.34
CA GLU A 195 7.20 3.23 -6.55
C GLU A 195 6.55 3.72 -7.83
N TRP A 196 6.11 4.97 -7.82
CA TRP A 196 5.66 5.75 -8.94
C TRP A 196 6.03 7.22 -8.68
N ASP A 197 7.11 7.68 -9.29
CA ASP A 197 7.79 8.93 -8.97
C ASP A 197 7.93 9.82 -10.21
N PHE A 198 7.66 11.11 -10.06
CA PHE A 198 7.79 12.11 -11.11
C PHE A 198 8.93 13.10 -10.88
N VAL A 199 9.47 13.19 -9.67
CA VAL A 199 10.21 14.38 -9.21
C VAL A 199 11.68 14.09 -8.96
N SER A 200 12.03 12.92 -8.43
CA SER A 200 13.40 12.67 -7.98
C SER A 200 14.43 12.82 -9.09
N ASP A 201 15.65 13.25 -8.73
CA ASP A 201 16.73 13.49 -9.70
C ASP A 201 17.05 12.26 -10.56
N TYR A 202 16.95 11.05 -9.99
CA TYR A 202 17.14 9.81 -10.74
C TYR A 202 16.01 9.52 -11.74
N VAL A 203 14.80 10.06 -11.54
CA VAL A 203 13.71 10.00 -12.52
C VAL A 203 13.99 10.97 -13.66
N GLN A 204 14.35 12.21 -13.32
CA GLN A 204 14.68 13.24 -14.31
C GLN A 204 15.85 12.82 -15.20
N ASN A 205 16.86 12.15 -14.62
CA ASN A 205 18.04 11.66 -15.33
C ASN A 205 17.89 10.22 -15.88
N LYS A 206 16.75 9.55 -15.63
CA LYS A 206 16.50 8.15 -16.02
C LYS A 206 17.60 7.19 -15.56
N ASP A 207 18.06 7.37 -14.34
CA ASP A 207 19.16 6.60 -13.76
C ASP A 207 18.64 5.58 -12.73
N ALA A 208 18.36 4.36 -13.20
CA ALA A 208 17.91 3.27 -12.34
C ALA A 208 18.98 2.83 -11.31
N VAL A 209 20.27 3.07 -11.58
CA VAL A 209 21.35 2.76 -10.65
C VAL A 209 21.35 3.75 -9.50
N ALA A 210 21.19 5.05 -9.79
CA ALA A 210 21.03 6.07 -8.77
C ALA A 210 19.76 5.87 -7.93
N ALA A 211 18.64 5.48 -8.56
CA ALA A 211 17.40 5.16 -7.85
C ALA A 211 17.59 4.02 -6.84
N LYS A 212 18.20 2.91 -7.27
CA LYS A 212 18.53 1.79 -6.38
C LYS A 212 19.53 2.21 -5.30
N GLY A 213 20.55 2.97 -5.65
CA GLY A 213 21.54 3.48 -4.70
C GLY A 213 20.94 4.37 -3.63
N TYR A 214 19.94 5.19 -3.97
CA TYR A 214 19.20 5.99 -2.98
C TYR A 214 18.48 5.09 -1.97
N TYR A 215 17.69 4.11 -2.44
CA TYR A 215 17.01 3.16 -1.57
C TYR A 215 18.01 2.43 -0.64
N GLU A 216 19.09 1.88 -1.20
CA GLU A 216 20.07 1.11 -0.44
C GLU A 216 20.76 1.91 0.67
N ASN A 217 21.04 3.18 0.42
CA ASN A 217 21.76 4.04 1.36
C ASN A 217 20.85 4.67 2.43
N TYR A 218 19.60 4.97 2.10
CA TYR A 218 18.74 5.80 2.96
C TYR A 218 17.52 5.08 3.53
N LYS A 219 17.05 4.00 2.90
CA LYS A 219 15.75 3.39 3.20
C LYS A 219 15.83 1.93 3.59
N LYS A 220 16.70 1.15 2.94
CA LYS A 220 16.86 -0.31 3.15
C LYS A 220 17.14 -0.72 4.60
N LYS A 221 17.76 0.15 5.41
CA LYS A 221 17.99 -0.12 6.83
C LYS A 221 16.66 -0.13 7.62
N ASP A 222 15.71 0.68 7.17
CA ASP A 222 14.43 0.91 7.83
C ASP A 222 13.29 0.06 7.30
N ALA A 223 13.46 -0.47 6.09
CA ALA A 223 12.61 -1.48 5.48
C ALA A 223 12.07 -2.49 6.50
N LEU A 224 10.74 -2.63 6.55
CA LEU A 224 10.11 -3.74 7.24
C LEU A 224 10.61 -5.02 6.59
N LYS A 225 11.29 -5.84 7.37
CA LYS A 225 11.85 -7.07 6.88
C LYS A 225 10.93 -8.20 7.35
N PRO A 226 10.95 -9.34 6.65
CA PRO A 226 10.22 -10.52 7.11
C PRO A 226 10.73 -11.06 8.47
N TYR A 227 11.67 -10.41 9.17
CA TYR A 227 12.27 -10.84 10.43
C TYR A 227 11.58 -10.28 11.68
N ASP A 228 10.47 -9.54 11.52
CA ASP A 228 9.60 -9.11 12.61
C ASP A 228 8.69 -10.28 13.00
N ILE A 229 8.29 -10.48 14.26
CA ILE A 229 7.71 -11.75 14.75
C ILE A 229 6.61 -12.27 13.81
N VAL A 230 6.85 -13.42 13.17
CA VAL A 230 6.03 -13.94 12.06
C VAL A 230 5.06 -15.04 12.52
N GLY A 231 4.95 -15.25 13.83
CA GLY A 231 4.15 -16.32 14.41
C GLY A 231 3.57 -15.98 15.78
N GLU A 232 2.91 -16.95 16.40
CA GLU A 232 2.27 -16.77 17.70
C GLU A 232 3.33 -16.62 18.80
N ILE A 233 3.29 -15.49 19.52
CA ILE A 233 3.96 -15.38 20.82
C ILE A 233 3.20 -16.31 21.77
N SER A 234 3.91 -17.34 22.23
CA SER A 234 3.33 -18.40 23.04
C SER A 234 4.00 -18.44 24.41
N VAL A 235 3.20 -18.73 25.42
CA VAL A 235 3.59 -18.67 26.84
C VAL A 235 3.28 -20.03 27.49
N SER A 236 4.23 -20.57 28.25
CA SER A 236 4.14 -21.86 28.93
C SER A 236 4.78 -21.80 30.32
N ASP A 237 4.43 -22.72 31.21
CA ASP A 237 4.96 -22.87 32.58
C ASP A 237 5.99 -24.01 32.70
N VAL A 238 6.15 -24.83 31.66
CA VAL A 238 7.20 -25.86 31.56
C VAL A 238 8.35 -25.39 30.70
N THR A 239 9.58 -25.78 31.06
CA THR A 239 10.77 -25.54 30.24
C THR A 239 10.54 -26.14 28.85
N THR A 240 10.38 -25.28 27.85
CA THR A 240 10.24 -25.72 26.48
C THR A 240 11.59 -26.26 26.00
N SER A 241 11.61 -27.47 25.44
CA SER A 241 12.66 -27.76 24.47
C SER A 241 12.41 -26.81 23.30
N ALA A 242 13.36 -25.93 22.99
CA ALA A 242 13.20 -24.85 22.00
C ALA A 242 12.71 -25.27 20.60
N CYS A 243 12.58 -26.56 20.31
CA CYS A 243 12.08 -27.12 19.06
C CYS A 243 10.66 -27.68 19.11
N ASN A 244 10.01 -27.67 20.27
CA ASN A 244 8.58 -27.90 20.35
C ASN A 244 7.90 -26.54 20.41
N ASN A 245 6.77 -26.37 19.70
CA ASN A 245 5.81 -25.36 20.13
C ASN A 245 5.64 -25.55 21.63
N PRO A 246 5.73 -24.50 22.48
CA PRO A 246 5.36 -24.66 23.87
C PRO A 246 4.07 -25.45 23.88
N GLU A 247 4.06 -26.59 24.58
CA GLU A 247 2.81 -27.25 24.84
C GLU A 247 1.94 -26.16 25.45
N LYS A 248 0.82 -25.84 24.79
CA LYS A 248 -0.23 -25.07 25.45
C LYS A 248 -0.39 -25.77 26.77
N ALA A 249 -0.35 -25.02 27.87
CA ALA A 249 -0.67 -25.55 29.18
C ALA A 249 -2.17 -25.91 29.16
N SER A 250 -2.55 -26.93 28.40
CA SER A 250 -3.91 -27.26 27.98
C SER A 250 -4.68 -27.96 29.10
N GLY A 251 -4.13 -27.94 30.31
CA GLY A 251 -4.83 -28.23 31.56
C GLY A 251 -4.75 -27.11 32.60
N LEU A 252 -4.17 -25.94 32.28
CA LEU A 252 -3.88 -24.86 33.25
C LEU A 252 -4.23 -23.44 32.75
N VAL A 253 -4.59 -23.27 31.48
CA VAL A 253 -5.14 -22.00 30.96
C VAL A 253 -6.62 -21.91 31.32
N LEU A 254 -6.99 -20.90 32.11
CA LEU A 254 -8.39 -20.54 32.29
C LEU A 254 -8.76 -19.47 31.26
N GLU A 255 -9.86 -19.67 30.56
CA GLU A 255 -10.49 -18.60 29.78
C GLU A 255 -11.65 -18.02 30.60
N GLU A 256 -11.54 -16.76 31.00
CA GLU A 256 -12.59 -16.04 31.71
C GLU A 256 -12.90 -14.75 30.95
N ASN A 257 -14.15 -14.57 30.52
CA ASN A 257 -14.59 -13.41 29.73
C ASN A 257 -13.76 -13.17 28.45
N GLY A 258 -13.29 -14.25 27.79
CA GLY A 258 -12.48 -14.18 26.57
C GLY A 258 -11.01 -13.81 26.80
N VAL A 259 -10.59 -13.64 28.06
CA VAL A 259 -9.20 -13.37 28.43
C VAL A 259 -8.54 -14.67 28.89
N LYS A 260 -7.36 -14.96 28.33
CA LYS A 260 -6.54 -16.10 28.76
C LYS A 260 -5.79 -15.75 30.04
N LYS A 261 -6.06 -16.51 31.09
CA LYS A 261 -5.41 -16.39 32.40
C LYS A 261 -4.43 -17.55 32.62
N TYR A 262 -3.25 -17.22 33.15
CA TYR A 262 -2.19 -18.17 33.51
C TYR A 262 -2.01 -18.22 35.03
N PRO A 263 -1.78 -19.39 35.65
CA PRO A 263 -1.68 -19.47 37.09
C PRO A 263 -0.47 -18.68 37.62
N GLY A 264 -0.49 -18.33 38.91
CA GLY A 264 0.39 -17.37 39.61
C GLY A 264 1.83 -17.84 39.80
N TRP A 265 2.49 -18.27 38.72
CA TRP A 265 3.81 -18.86 38.78
C TRP A 265 4.92 -17.82 38.85
N LYS A 266 6.07 -18.22 39.40
CA LYS A 266 7.29 -17.42 39.42
C LYS A 266 8.04 -17.42 38.09
N ARG A 267 7.65 -18.24 37.11
CA ARG A 267 8.39 -18.45 35.86
C ARG A 267 7.44 -18.73 34.70
N LEU A 268 7.56 -17.94 33.65
CA LEU A 268 6.92 -18.16 32.35
C LEU A 268 8.00 -18.32 31.28
N TYR A 269 7.81 -19.31 30.40
CA TYR A 269 8.60 -19.54 29.21
C TYR A 269 7.89 -18.95 28.02
N VAL A 270 8.55 -18.02 27.36
CA VAL A 270 7.98 -17.30 26.23
C VAL A 270 8.75 -17.71 24.98
N ALA A 271 8.05 -18.26 23.99
CA ALA A 271 8.62 -18.58 22.69
C ALA A 271 8.08 -17.62 21.63
N ALA A 272 8.98 -16.91 20.96
CA ALA A 272 8.68 -16.14 19.76
C ALA A 272 9.22 -16.89 18.53
N ASN A 273 8.34 -17.15 17.56
CA ASN A 273 8.76 -17.67 16.26
C ASN A 273 9.30 -16.52 15.41
N VAL A 274 10.58 -16.60 15.12
CA VAL A 274 11.31 -15.82 14.12
C VAL A 274 11.42 -16.75 12.91
N ASN A 275 11.06 -16.30 11.72
CA ASN A 275 10.94 -17.21 10.57
C ASN A 275 12.27 -17.84 10.09
N GLU A 276 12.17 -18.67 9.05
CA GLU A 276 13.25 -19.46 8.43
C GLU A 276 14.47 -18.67 7.95
N PHE A 277 14.34 -17.35 7.85
CA PHE A 277 15.37 -16.48 7.31
C PHE A 277 16.17 -15.73 8.39
N GLY A 278 15.73 -15.71 9.65
CA GLY A 278 16.47 -15.04 10.72
C GLY A 278 17.84 -15.69 10.97
N SER A 279 18.81 -14.91 11.43
CA SER A 279 20.08 -15.43 11.96
C SER A 279 19.99 -15.65 13.47
N ILE A 280 20.76 -16.60 14.01
CA ILE A 280 20.89 -16.81 15.47
C ILE A 280 21.39 -15.53 16.18
N SER A 281 22.04 -14.62 15.45
CA SER A 281 22.46 -13.30 15.91
C SER A 281 21.36 -12.24 15.96
N ASP A 282 20.21 -12.47 15.33
CA ASP A 282 19.04 -11.57 15.36
C ASP A 282 18.18 -11.88 16.60
N VAL A 283 18.83 -11.82 17.75
CA VAL A 283 18.22 -12.01 19.06
C VAL A 283 17.13 -10.96 19.25
N VAL A 284 15.93 -11.44 19.58
CA VAL A 284 14.82 -10.56 19.96
C VAL A 284 15.02 -10.17 21.43
N ASP A 285 15.01 -8.87 21.73
CA ASP A 285 14.96 -8.35 23.09
C ASP A 285 13.53 -8.42 23.62
N LEU A 286 13.36 -8.58 24.93
CA LEU A 286 12.05 -8.60 25.58
C LEU A 286 12.02 -7.51 26.66
N GLU A 287 10.97 -6.70 26.64
CA GLU A 287 10.59 -5.84 27.76
C GLU A 287 9.30 -6.37 28.38
N LEU A 288 9.27 -6.47 29.71
CA LEU A 288 8.09 -6.85 30.47
C LEU A 288 7.51 -5.63 31.17
N TYR A 289 6.20 -5.45 31.04
CA TYR A 289 5.44 -4.42 31.74
C TYR A 289 4.36 -5.07 32.60
N TYR A 290 4.04 -4.46 33.74
CA TYR A 290 2.88 -4.81 34.57
C TYR A 290 1.90 -3.65 34.62
N LYS A 291 0.61 -3.94 34.75
CA LYS A 291 -0.43 -2.92 34.86
C LYS A 291 -0.64 -2.53 36.32
N GLY A 292 -0.43 -1.25 36.63
CA GLY A 292 -0.66 -0.67 37.95
C GLY A 292 -2.15 -0.52 38.28
N TRP A 293 -2.44 -0.21 39.54
CA TRP A 293 -3.82 0.01 40.01
C TRP A 293 -4.49 1.25 39.41
N ASP A 294 -3.67 2.18 38.91
CA ASP A 294 -4.08 3.35 38.13
C ASP A 294 -4.37 3.02 36.65
N GLY A 295 -4.24 1.76 36.26
CA GLY A 295 -4.44 1.27 34.89
C GLY A 295 -3.28 1.57 33.94
N GLN A 296 -2.18 2.16 34.41
CA GLN A 296 -1.01 2.47 33.59
C GLN A 296 -0.03 1.29 33.53
N TRP A 297 0.76 1.21 32.45
CA TRP A 297 1.79 0.19 32.27
C TRP A 297 3.13 0.67 32.84
N TYR A 298 3.74 -0.15 33.69
CA TYR A 298 5.03 0.10 34.31
C TYR A 298 6.03 -0.96 33.90
N ILE A 299 7.26 -0.55 33.56
CA ILE A 299 8.32 -1.51 33.24
C ILE A 299 8.63 -2.35 34.49
N SER A 300 8.78 -3.65 34.29
CA SER A 300 9.10 -4.60 35.33
C SER A 300 10.61 -4.87 35.34
N ASP A 301 11.25 -4.65 36.48
CA ASP A 301 12.65 -5.02 36.72
C ASP A 301 12.84 -6.53 37.00
N SER A 302 11.79 -7.32 36.83
CA SER A 302 11.85 -8.77 37.00
C SER A 302 12.96 -9.38 36.14
N ALA A 303 13.72 -10.31 36.72
CA ALA A 303 14.87 -10.92 36.06
C ALA A 303 14.44 -11.58 34.74
N LEU A 304 14.94 -11.06 33.63
CA LEU A 304 14.85 -11.70 32.33
C LEU A 304 16.10 -12.56 32.17
N SER A 305 15.93 -13.86 31.90
CA SER A 305 17.08 -14.64 31.44
C SER A 305 17.49 -14.18 30.04
N SER A 306 18.79 -14.24 29.73
CA SER A 306 19.23 -14.00 28.36
C SER A 306 18.53 -14.98 27.42
N PRO A 307 17.99 -14.52 26.29
CA PRO A 307 17.24 -15.36 25.37
C PRO A 307 18.07 -16.54 24.89
N VAL A 308 17.49 -17.73 24.96
CA VAL A 308 18.08 -18.93 24.35
C VAL A 308 17.49 -19.08 22.96
N VAL A 309 18.31 -18.77 21.94
CA VAL A 309 17.94 -18.90 20.53
C VAL A 309 18.27 -20.30 20.01
N LYS A 310 17.29 -20.99 19.39
CA LYS A 310 17.54 -22.25 18.66
C LYS A 310 16.85 -22.27 17.29
N ALA A 311 17.50 -22.90 16.33
CA ALA A 311 16.93 -23.19 15.01
C ALA A 311 16.23 -24.55 15.02
N CYS A 312 14.95 -24.58 14.64
CA CYS A 312 14.09 -25.77 14.69
C CYS A 312 13.06 -25.73 13.55
N ASN A 313 12.84 -26.85 12.84
CA ASN A 313 11.82 -27.00 11.78
C ASN A 313 11.78 -25.87 10.74
N GLY A 314 12.95 -25.30 10.39
CA GLY A 314 13.01 -24.15 9.49
C GLY A 314 12.53 -22.84 10.12
N GLY A 315 12.65 -22.65 11.42
CA GLY A 315 12.40 -21.37 12.10
C GLY A 315 13.37 -21.16 13.26
N LEU A 316 13.53 -19.91 13.70
CA LEU A 316 14.27 -19.54 14.89
C LEU A 316 13.31 -19.29 16.05
N TYR A 317 13.64 -19.82 17.21
CA TYR A 317 12.86 -19.66 18.42
C TYR A 317 13.70 -18.96 19.48
N SER A 318 13.22 -17.84 19.99
CA SER A 318 13.80 -17.18 21.17
C SER A 318 12.99 -17.56 22.41
N ASN A 319 13.67 -18.13 23.42
CA ASN A 319 13.04 -18.48 24.69
C ASN A 319 13.46 -17.52 25.79
N PHE A 320 12.48 -16.94 26.47
CA PHE A 320 12.71 -16.08 27.64
C PHE A 320 12.13 -16.73 28.88
N GLU A 321 12.83 -16.62 30.00
CA GLU A 321 12.28 -16.87 31.32
C GLU A 321 11.89 -15.54 31.94
N VAL A 322 10.61 -15.42 32.30
CA VAL A 322 10.04 -14.21 32.86
C VAL A 322 9.52 -14.47 34.26
N TYR A 323 9.90 -13.63 35.21
CA TYR A 323 9.42 -13.71 36.59
C TYR A 323 8.25 -12.74 36.81
N THR A 324 7.05 -13.26 37.04
CA THR A 324 5.89 -12.44 37.39
C THR A 324 5.79 -12.29 38.90
N GLY A 325 5.93 -11.05 39.39
CA GLY A 325 6.05 -10.75 40.83
C GLY A 325 4.74 -10.46 41.57
N TYR A 326 3.64 -10.24 40.84
CA TYR A 326 2.36 -9.81 41.42
C TYR A 326 1.23 -10.76 41.02
N TYR A 327 0.45 -11.18 42.00
CA TYR A 327 -0.74 -12.01 41.81
C TYR A 327 -1.86 -11.18 41.16
N ASP A 328 -2.77 -11.83 40.42
CA ASP A 328 -3.93 -11.21 39.77
C ASP A 328 -3.58 -9.94 38.96
N SER A 329 -2.48 -10.00 38.21
CA SER A 329 -1.90 -8.86 37.51
C SER A 329 -1.87 -9.08 36.00
N GLU A 330 -2.14 -8.01 35.26
CA GLU A 330 -1.97 -7.97 33.81
C GLU A 330 -0.51 -7.64 33.48
N TYR A 331 0.05 -8.37 32.53
CA TYR A 331 1.40 -8.15 32.01
C TYR A 331 1.36 -7.93 30.50
N LEU A 332 2.17 -6.98 30.02
CA LEU A 332 2.39 -6.73 28.61
C LEU A 332 3.85 -7.03 28.29
N MET A 333 4.06 -8.00 27.40
CA MET A 333 5.36 -8.32 26.84
C MET A 333 5.54 -7.56 25.53
N LYS A 334 6.67 -6.89 25.36
CA LYS A 334 7.05 -6.23 24.10
C LYS A 334 8.36 -6.80 23.61
N PHE A 335 8.40 -7.14 22.34
CA PHE A 335 9.53 -7.79 21.71
C PHE A 335 10.18 -6.84 20.74
N TYR A 336 11.51 -6.72 20.79
CA TYR A 336 12.25 -5.80 19.96
C TYR A 336 13.30 -6.53 19.14
N ASN A 337 13.50 -6.15 17.89
CA ASN A 337 14.62 -6.59 17.07
C ASN A 337 15.43 -5.35 16.69
N LYS A 338 16.69 -5.28 17.14
CA LYS A 338 17.58 -4.12 16.91
C LYS A 338 16.93 -2.78 17.29
N GLY A 339 16.21 -2.77 18.42
CA GLY A 339 15.52 -1.59 18.96
C GLY A 339 14.18 -1.25 18.30
N LYS A 340 13.68 -2.03 17.32
CA LYS A 340 12.35 -1.85 16.74
C LYS A 340 11.36 -2.81 17.37
N LEU A 341 10.17 -2.34 17.75
CA LEU A 341 9.10 -3.19 18.27
C LEU A 341 8.59 -4.10 17.14
N VAL A 342 8.72 -5.41 17.34
CA VAL A 342 8.35 -6.44 16.34
C VAL A 342 7.17 -7.30 16.76
N GLY A 343 6.65 -7.08 17.97
CA GLY A 343 5.45 -7.76 18.44
C GLY A 343 5.18 -7.47 19.91
N SER A 344 3.97 -7.76 20.35
CA SER A 344 3.58 -7.65 21.76
C SER A 344 2.53 -8.67 22.14
N LYS A 345 2.48 -9.04 23.43
CA LYS A 345 1.49 -9.97 23.96
C LYS A 345 1.07 -9.56 25.36
N GLU A 346 -0.23 -9.33 25.52
CA GLU A 346 -0.84 -9.19 26.85
C GLU A 346 -1.19 -10.57 27.41
N ILE A 347 -0.93 -10.75 28.70
CA ILE A 347 -1.32 -11.92 29.49
C ILE A 347 -1.87 -11.47 30.84
N VAL A 348 -2.72 -12.28 31.42
CA VAL A 348 -3.19 -12.08 32.79
C VAL A 348 -2.71 -13.25 33.64
N VAL A 349 -2.08 -12.95 34.76
CA VAL A 349 -1.63 -13.95 35.73
C VAL A 349 -2.62 -13.95 36.89
N TYR A 350 -3.15 -15.12 37.26
CA TYR A 350 -4.19 -15.30 38.28
C TYR A 350 -3.75 -16.29 39.36
N TYR A 351 -4.36 -16.26 40.54
CA TYR A 351 -4.06 -17.20 41.62
C TYR A 351 -4.53 -18.65 41.37
#